data_AF-A0A820A2T7-F1
#
_entry.id   AF-A0A820A2T7-F1
#
_cell.length_a   1.000
_cell.length_b   1.000
_cell.length_c   1.000
_cell.angle_alpha   90.00
_cell.angle_beta   90.00
_cell.angle_gamma   90.00
#
_symmetry.space_group_name_H-M   'P 1'
#
loop_
_entity.id
_entity.type
_entity.pdbx_description
1 polymer ?
#
loop_
_entity_poly.entity_id
_entity_poly.type
_entity_poly.pdbx_seq_one_letter_code
_entity_poly.pdbx_strand_id
1 'polypeptide(L)'
;VIQNITTSILNLFDMTIDLIEEKAKEENISEQQSSTMMISTNSIRKAIKQIEELIIFSTKNEYQFIQSGKNFFDYTPPTENLISSKDEKKEYSYHVSIKDSLKKILEKDEMIALLVNNIQDQNKIMQADSDLMFSFCHGTRGNKINKKSFLIQLYVDGIGVTNPIGPRKGLHNITMVYFLLEDIPDIFRSTLQCINLQLFVIRSI
;
A
#
# COMPACT_ATOMS: atom_id res chain seq x y z
N VAL A 1 -0.33 1.99 18.75
CA VAL A 1 -0.97 1.42 17.53
C VAL A 1 -0.18 0.25 16.98
N ILE A 2 1.09 0.42 16.58
CA ILE A 2 1.95 -0.67 16.06
C ILE A 2 1.99 -1.88 17.02
N GLN A 3 2.27 -1.63 18.31
CA GLN A 3 2.28 -2.71 19.32
C GLN A 3 0.95 -3.45 19.43
N ASN A 4 -0.19 -2.76 19.34
CA ASN A 4 -1.51 -3.40 19.42
C ASN A 4 -1.77 -4.30 18.20
N ILE A 5 -1.37 -3.86 17.00
CA ILE A 5 -1.49 -4.65 15.76
C ILE A 5 -0.60 -5.88 15.85
N THR A 6 0.65 -5.71 16.31
CA THR A 6 1.58 -6.82 16.56
C THR A 6 0.97 -7.83 17.52
N THR A 7 0.43 -7.39 18.67
CA THR A 7 -0.21 -8.29 19.63
C THR A 7 -1.40 -9.03 19.03
N SER A 8 -2.25 -8.37 18.24
CA SER A 8 -3.37 -9.04 17.57
C SER A 8 -2.91 -10.09 16.55
N ILE A 9 -1.84 -9.82 15.79
CA ILE A 9 -1.28 -10.78 14.83
C ILE A 9 -0.67 -11.99 15.56
N LEU A 10 0.07 -11.76 16.65
CA LEU A 10 0.63 -12.84 17.46
C LEU A 10 -0.48 -13.72 18.06
N ASN A 11 -1.53 -13.10 18.62
CA ASN A 11 -2.68 -13.84 19.14
C ASN A 11 -3.37 -14.68 18.04
N LEU A 12 -3.41 -14.19 16.79
CA LEU A 12 -3.93 -14.97 15.67
C LEU A 12 -3.04 -16.17 15.33
N PHE A 13 -1.71 -16.02 15.40
CA PHE A 13 -0.81 -17.16 15.20
C PHE A 13 -0.93 -18.19 16.32
N ASP A 14 -1.03 -17.76 17.58
CA ASP A 14 -1.27 -18.64 18.71
C ASP A 14 -2.59 -19.42 18.53
N MET A 15 -3.69 -18.73 18.19
CA MET A 15 -4.98 -19.38 17.90
C MET A 15 -4.90 -20.36 16.71
N THR A 16 -4.09 -20.03 15.69
CA THR A 16 -3.91 -20.91 14.52
C THR A 16 -3.11 -22.16 14.90
N ILE A 17 -2.09 -22.04 15.76
CA ILE A 17 -1.35 -23.18 16.29
C ILE A 17 -2.30 -24.09 17.08
N ASP A 18 -3.10 -23.52 17.98
CA ASP A 18 -4.02 -24.29 18.82
C ASP A 18 -5.05 -25.07 17.97
N LEU A 19 -5.60 -24.43 16.93
CA LEU A 19 -6.52 -25.08 15.98
C LEU A 19 -5.85 -26.20 15.18
N ILE A 20 -4.60 -26.03 14.76
CA ILE A 20 -3.84 -27.07 14.05
C ILE A 20 -3.56 -28.25 14.99
N GLU A 21 -3.22 -28.00 16.25
CA GLU A 21 -3.00 -29.06 17.24
C GLU A 21 -4.30 -29.80 17.59
N GLU A 22 -5.44 -29.11 17.66
CA GLU A 22 -6.76 -29.72 17.88
C GLU A 22 -7.14 -30.62 16.70
N LYS A 23 -7.02 -30.13 15.46
CA LYS A 23 -7.32 -30.91 14.25
C LYS A 23 -6.40 -32.11 14.07
N ALA A 24 -5.11 -31.96 14.38
CA ALA A 24 -4.17 -33.08 14.36
C ALA A 24 -4.51 -34.15 15.42
N LYS A 25 -5.11 -33.78 16.56
CA LYS A 25 -5.59 -34.75 17.57
C LYS A 25 -6.87 -35.46 17.12
N GLU A 26 -7.78 -34.76 16.45
CA GLU A 26 -9.01 -35.34 15.88
C GLU A 26 -8.74 -36.33 14.74
N GLU A 27 -7.80 -36.01 13.84
CA GLU A 27 -7.41 -36.90 12.72
C GLU A 27 -6.68 -38.17 13.21
N ASN A 28 -5.90 -38.09 14.29
CA ASN A 28 -5.25 -39.28 14.89
C ASN A 28 -6.26 -40.28 15.51
N ILE A 29 -7.52 -39.88 15.70
CA ILE A 29 -8.60 -40.74 16.23
C ILE A 29 -9.41 -41.38 15.08
N SER A 30 -9.26 -40.89 13.84
CA SER A 30 -10.07 -41.31 12.67
C SER A 30 -9.21 -41.83 11.51
N GLU A 31 -8.70 -43.05 11.74
CA GLU A 31 -8.29 -44.04 10.74
C GLU A 31 -7.11 -43.83 9.76
N GLN A 32 -6.58 -45.00 9.42
CA GLN A 32 -5.51 -45.34 8.50
C GLN A 32 -5.79 -44.87 7.06
N GLN A 33 -4.68 -44.64 6.33
CA GLN A 33 -4.55 -44.53 4.86
C GLN A 33 -4.67 -43.12 4.23
N SER A 34 -3.52 -42.49 3.97
CA SER A 34 -3.23 -41.80 2.70
C SER A 34 -1.74 -41.42 2.62
N SER A 35 -1.09 -41.80 1.52
CA SER A 35 0.32 -41.53 1.20
C SER A 35 0.55 -40.09 0.71
N THR A 36 0.20 -39.11 1.54
CA THR A 36 0.56 -37.70 1.32
C THR A 36 1.72 -37.36 2.24
N MET A 37 2.73 -36.62 1.76
CA MET A 37 3.82 -36.09 2.58
C MET A 37 3.22 -35.25 3.71
N MET A 38 3.00 -35.85 4.87
CA MET A 38 2.50 -35.14 6.05
C MET A 38 3.61 -34.24 6.55
N ILE A 39 3.44 -32.93 6.38
CA ILE A 39 4.29 -31.94 7.03
C ILE A 39 4.08 -32.12 8.54
N SER A 40 5.15 -32.46 9.27
CA SER A 40 5.07 -32.63 10.72
C SER A 40 4.58 -31.34 11.36
N THR A 41 3.62 -31.45 12.28
CA THR A 41 3.13 -30.34 13.13
C THR A 41 4.27 -29.60 13.84
N ASN A 42 5.35 -30.31 14.18
CA ASN A 42 6.56 -29.70 14.75
C ASN A 42 7.30 -28.79 13.77
N SER A 43 7.30 -29.11 12.47
CA SER A 43 7.88 -28.26 11.43
C SER A 43 7.06 -26.99 11.24
N ILE A 44 5.72 -27.10 11.26
CA ILE A 44 4.80 -25.96 11.19
C ILE A 44 5.00 -25.05 12.40
N ARG A 45 5.05 -25.63 13.61
CA ARG A 45 5.28 -24.88 14.85
C ARG A 45 6.61 -24.13 14.84
N LYS A 46 7.67 -24.77 14.34
CA LYS A 46 8.99 -24.12 14.21
C LYS A 46 8.94 -22.94 13.23
N ALA A 47 8.24 -23.10 12.11
CA ALA A 47 8.07 -22.01 11.14
C ALA A 47 7.26 -20.85 11.71
N ILE A 48 6.15 -21.11 12.42
CA ILE A 48 5.32 -20.05 13.03
C ILE A 48 6.12 -19.30 14.10
N LYS A 49 6.85 -20.00 14.98
CA LYS A 49 7.72 -19.34 15.97
C LYS A 49 8.79 -18.45 15.33
N GLN A 50 9.38 -18.89 14.23
CA GLN A 50 10.33 -18.06 13.48
C GLN A 50 9.65 -16.81 12.90
N ILE A 51 8.42 -16.92 12.42
CA ILE A 51 7.62 -15.78 11.94
C ILE A 51 7.30 -14.81 13.08
N GLU A 52 6.88 -15.32 14.25
CA GLU A 52 6.61 -14.51 15.44
C GLU A 52 7.85 -13.71 15.87
N GLU A 53 9.01 -14.36 15.95
CA GLU A 53 10.27 -13.72 16.29
C GLU A 53 10.63 -12.60 15.30
N LEU A 54 10.42 -12.83 13.99
CA LEU A 54 10.65 -11.83 12.95
C LEU A 54 9.69 -10.64 13.04
N ILE A 55 8.42 -10.89 13.37
CA ILE A 55 7.40 -9.84 13.53
C ILE A 55 7.70 -9.01 14.77
N ILE A 56 8.00 -9.64 15.90
CA ILE A 56 8.38 -8.96 17.14
C ILE A 56 9.62 -8.10 16.90
N PHE A 57 10.65 -8.64 16.25
CA PHE A 57 11.86 -7.91 15.93
C PHE A 57 11.58 -6.70 15.02
N SER A 58 10.77 -6.90 13.98
CA SER A 58 10.44 -5.86 13.01
C SER A 58 9.52 -4.77 13.56
N THR A 59 8.71 -5.06 14.58
CA THR A 59 7.71 -4.12 15.12
C THR A 59 8.02 -3.57 16.51
N LYS A 60 9.18 -3.95 17.08
CA LYS A 60 9.59 -3.55 18.44
C LYS A 60 9.67 -2.04 18.66
N ASN A 61 10.09 -1.28 17.64
CA ASN A 61 10.01 0.19 17.66
C ASN A 61 9.83 0.74 16.24
N GLU A 62 9.48 2.03 16.16
CA GLU A 62 9.23 2.72 14.88
C GLU A 62 10.44 2.66 13.95
N TYR A 63 11.66 2.80 14.48
CA TYR A 63 12.87 2.73 13.67
C TYR A 63 13.01 1.34 13.00
N GLN A 64 12.89 0.26 13.78
CA GLN A 64 12.97 -1.11 13.25
C GLN A 64 11.86 -1.40 12.25
N PHE A 65 10.66 -0.88 12.49
CA PHE A 65 9.55 -0.99 11.56
C PHE A 65 9.85 -0.30 10.23
N ILE A 66 10.38 0.92 10.26
CA ILE A 66 10.78 1.66 9.06
C ILE A 66 11.91 0.92 8.33
N GLN A 67 12.89 0.36 9.04
CA GLN A 67 13.98 -0.40 8.41
C GLN A 67 13.49 -1.70 7.77
N SER A 68 12.63 -2.46 8.45
CA SER A 68 11.98 -3.63 7.85
C SER A 68 11.14 -3.24 6.64
N GLY A 69 10.40 -2.12 6.72
CA GLY A 69 9.68 -1.54 5.58
C GLY A 69 10.58 -1.29 4.38
N LYS A 70 11.75 -0.68 4.60
CA LYS A 70 12.73 -0.40 3.55
C LYS A 70 13.31 -1.67 2.93
N ASN A 71 13.61 -2.66 3.76
CA ASN A 71 14.29 -3.88 3.33
C ASN A 71 13.38 -4.86 2.60
N PHE A 72 12.11 -4.96 3.01
CA PHE A 72 11.19 -5.99 2.50
C PHE A 72 10.14 -5.45 1.54
N PHE A 73 9.79 -4.16 1.62
CA PHE A 73 8.66 -3.59 0.89
C PHE A 73 9.02 -2.37 0.05
N ASP A 74 10.32 -2.11 -0.17
CA ASP A 74 10.84 -0.93 -0.86
C ASP A 74 10.22 0.38 -0.33
N TYR A 75 9.92 0.45 0.96
CA TYR A 75 9.25 1.59 1.55
C TYR A 75 10.14 2.85 1.46
N THR A 76 9.57 3.95 0.96
CA THR A 76 10.20 5.28 1.03
C THR A 76 9.52 6.09 2.12
N PRO A 77 10.21 6.47 3.21
CA PRO A 77 9.62 7.35 4.21
C PRO A 77 9.36 8.74 3.61
N PRO A 78 8.26 9.41 4.00
CA PRO A 78 7.99 10.77 3.57
C PRO A 78 9.03 11.75 4.13
N THR A 79 9.33 12.78 3.35
CA THR A 79 10.12 13.93 3.76
C THR A 79 9.23 14.92 4.52
N GLU A 80 9.61 15.24 5.76
CA GLU A 80 8.91 16.24 6.57
C GLU A 80 9.43 17.64 6.25
N ASN A 81 8.52 18.55 5.92
CA ASN A 81 8.81 19.95 5.65
C ASN A 81 7.94 20.84 6.55
N LEU A 82 8.57 21.78 7.25
CA LEU A 82 7.89 22.79 8.04
C LEU A 82 7.31 23.86 7.11
N ILE A 83 6.00 24.03 7.11
CA ILE A 83 5.29 25.02 6.27
C ILE A 83 5.24 26.37 6.97
N SER A 84 4.85 26.38 8.24
CA SER A 84 4.74 27.60 9.02
C SER A 84 5.01 27.34 10.50
N SER A 85 5.53 28.38 11.15
CA SER A 85 5.78 28.41 12.59
C SER A 85 5.33 29.77 13.12
N LYS A 86 4.03 30.07 12.99
CA LYS A 86 3.42 31.27 13.56
C LYS A 86 2.66 30.90 14.84
N ASP A 87 2.79 31.74 15.87
CA ASP A 87 1.96 31.72 17.08
C ASP A 87 1.80 30.32 17.71
N GLU A 88 2.92 29.68 18.03
CA GLU A 88 3.00 28.37 18.72
C GLU A 88 2.42 27.15 17.97
N LYS A 89 1.73 27.33 16.84
CA LYS A 89 1.26 26.24 15.98
C LYS A 89 2.27 25.98 14.85
N LYS A 90 2.87 24.79 14.87
CA LYS A 90 3.73 24.32 13.77
C LYS A 90 2.88 23.56 12.75
N GLU A 91 2.97 23.97 11.49
CA GLU A 91 2.34 23.27 10.37
C GLU A 91 3.38 22.47 9.60
N TYR A 92 3.08 21.19 9.39
CA TYR A 92 3.96 20.25 8.72
C TYR A 92 3.33 19.74 7.42
N SER A 93 4.17 19.54 6.41
CA SER A 93 3.84 18.80 5.20
C SER A 93 4.76 17.59 5.08
N TYR A 94 4.18 16.48 4.67
CA TYR A 94 4.86 15.22 4.46
C TYR A 94 4.79 14.90 2.98
N HIS A 95 5.94 14.83 2.35
CA HIS A 95 6.06 14.70 0.90
C HIS A 95 6.80 13.41 0.55
N VAL A 96 6.17 12.58 -0.27
CA VAL A 96 6.82 11.46 -0.97
C VAL A 96 7.12 11.92 -2.38
N SER A 97 8.31 11.65 -2.92
CA SER A 97 8.68 12.13 -4.25
C SER A 97 8.02 11.29 -5.35
N ILE A 98 7.22 11.91 -6.25
CA ILE A 98 6.69 11.23 -7.45
C ILE A 98 7.84 10.57 -8.22
N LYS A 99 8.96 11.28 -8.36
CA LYS A 99 10.12 10.81 -9.11
C LYS A 99 10.66 9.51 -8.52
N ASP A 100 10.79 9.43 -7.19
CA ASP A 100 11.34 8.26 -6.52
C ASP A 100 10.35 7.09 -6.55
N SER A 101 9.05 7.38 -6.38
CA SER A 101 7.98 6.39 -6.52
C SER A 101 7.92 5.82 -7.94
N LEU A 102 7.95 6.66 -8.96
CA LEU A 102 7.98 6.23 -10.36
C LEU A 102 9.24 5.45 -10.67
N LYS A 103 10.41 5.86 -10.16
CA LYS A 103 11.65 5.12 -10.36
C LYS A 103 11.51 3.68 -9.83
N LYS A 104 10.97 3.50 -8.63
CA LYS A 104 10.73 2.17 -8.05
C LYS A 104 9.70 1.34 -8.82
N ILE A 105 8.64 1.97 -9.33
CA ILE A 105 7.64 1.30 -10.18
C ILE A 105 8.30 0.82 -11.48
N LEU A 106 9.13 1.66 -12.09
CA LEU A 106 9.83 1.39 -13.35
C LEU A 106 11.09 0.54 -13.18
N GLU A 107 11.55 0.27 -11.96
CA GLU A 107 12.64 -0.69 -11.70
C GLU A 107 12.16 -2.15 -11.83
N LYS A 108 10.85 -2.38 -11.90
CA LYS A 108 10.27 -3.73 -12.08
C LYS A 108 10.01 -4.01 -13.56
N ASP A 109 10.74 -4.97 -14.14
CA ASP A 109 10.63 -5.34 -15.56
C ASP A 109 9.20 -5.77 -15.96
N GLU A 110 8.51 -6.48 -15.07
CA GLU A 110 7.11 -6.90 -15.27
C GLU A 110 6.18 -5.69 -15.46
N MET A 111 6.39 -4.64 -14.66
CA MET A 111 5.61 -3.41 -14.75
C MET A 111 5.91 -2.66 -16.04
N ILE A 112 7.17 -2.61 -16.48
CA ILE A 112 7.54 -1.99 -17.75
C ILE A 112 6.85 -2.71 -18.91
N ALA A 113 6.94 -4.04 -18.96
CA ALA A 113 6.32 -4.83 -20.02
C ALA A 113 4.80 -4.60 -20.09
N LEU A 114 4.15 -4.58 -18.93
CA LEU A 114 2.72 -4.32 -18.79
C LEU A 114 2.33 -2.91 -19.26
N LEU A 115 3.10 -1.89 -18.88
CA LEU A 115 2.89 -0.51 -19.34
C LEU A 115 3.06 -0.37 -20.85
N VAL A 116 4.13 -0.95 -21.42
CA VAL A 116 4.42 -0.89 -22.86
C VAL A 116 3.30 -1.56 -23.66
N ASN A 117 2.86 -2.75 -23.25
CA ASN A 117 1.77 -3.46 -23.91
C ASN A 117 0.46 -2.66 -23.86
N ASN A 118 0.11 -2.14 -22.69
CA ASN A 118 -1.11 -1.33 -22.54
C ASN A 118 -1.08 -0.08 -23.42
N ILE A 119 0.05 0.63 -23.46
CA ILE A 119 0.23 1.81 -24.33
C ILE A 119 0.10 1.41 -25.82
N GLN A 120 0.67 0.29 -26.23
CA GLN A 120 0.56 -0.17 -27.62
C GLN A 120 -0.89 -0.51 -27.99
N ASP A 121 -1.62 -1.19 -27.11
CA ASP A 121 -3.00 -1.59 -27.38
C ASP A 121 -3.94 -0.38 -27.40
N GLN A 122 -3.78 0.57 -26.47
CA GLN A 122 -4.50 1.85 -26.48
C GLN A 122 -4.26 2.62 -27.79
N ASN A 123 -3.01 2.66 -28.29
CA ASN A 123 -2.70 3.32 -29.56
C ASN A 123 -3.36 2.64 -30.77
N LYS A 124 -3.51 1.31 -30.78
CA LYS A 124 -4.21 0.58 -31.86
C LYS A 124 -5.69 0.92 -31.85
N ILE A 125 -6.31 0.93 -30.67
CA ILE A 125 -7.74 1.26 -30.50
C ILE A 125 -8.00 2.70 -30.98
N MET A 126 -7.17 3.66 -30.57
CA MET A 126 -7.28 5.06 -31.00
C MET A 126 -7.14 5.25 -32.53
N GLN A 127 -6.37 4.40 -33.22
CA GLN A 127 -6.22 4.49 -34.68
C GLN A 127 -7.39 3.83 -35.44
N ALA A 128 -8.07 2.87 -34.82
CA ALA A 128 -9.17 2.14 -35.41
C ALA A 128 -10.52 2.86 -35.26
N ASP A 129 -10.66 3.73 -34.25
CA ASP A 129 -11.93 4.37 -33.95
C ASP A 129 -12.02 5.79 -34.55
N SER A 130 -12.93 5.97 -35.50
CA SER A 130 -13.22 7.26 -36.14
C SER A 130 -14.35 8.02 -35.44
N ASP A 131 -14.92 7.48 -34.36
CA ASP A 131 -16.11 8.02 -33.76
C ASP A 131 -15.81 9.11 -32.71
N LEU A 132 -16.51 10.24 -32.85
CA LEU A 132 -16.31 11.47 -32.06
C LEU A 132 -16.79 11.33 -30.60
N MET A 133 -17.47 10.23 -30.28
CA MET A 133 -18.13 9.91 -29.01
C MET A 133 -17.27 9.09 -28.05
N PHE A 134 -15.95 9.21 -28.12
CA PHE A 134 -15.08 8.67 -27.08
C PHE A 134 -15.35 9.42 -25.76
N SER A 135 -16.15 8.76 -24.91
CA SER A 135 -16.36 8.95 -23.48
C SER A 135 -15.86 10.27 -22.89
N PHE A 136 -16.79 11.15 -22.52
CA PHE A 136 -16.51 12.33 -21.70
C PHE A 136 -15.92 11.98 -20.31
N CYS A 137 -15.93 10.70 -19.91
CA CYS A 137 -15.22 10.19 -18.74
C CYS A 137 -13.77 9.74 -19.04
N HIS A 138 -13.36 9.67 -20.31
CA HIS A 138 -12.01 9.33 -20.78
C HIS A 138 -11.26 10.61 -21.19
N GLY A 139 -11.27 11.59 -20.27
CA GLY A 139 -10.96 12.99 -20.49
C GLY A 139 -9.87 13.27 -21.53
N THR A 140 -10.26 13.99 -22.58
CA THR A 140 -9.44 14.67 -23.59
C THR A 140 -8.51 15.76 -23.02
N ARG A 141 -7.99 15.60 -21.79
CA ARG A 141 -7.07 16.55 -21.13
C ARG A 141 -5.88 15.88 -20.45
N GLY A 142 -5.45 14.76 -20.99
CA GLY A 142 -4.07 14.29 -20.90
C GLY A 142 -3.51 14.04 -22.29
N ASN A 143 -3.59 15.02 -23.21
CA ASN A 143 -2.87 14.89 -24.48
C ASN A 143 -1.42 14.62 -24.14
N LYS A 144 -0.98 13.37 -24.33
CA LYS A 144 0.43 13.01 -24.17
C LYS A 144 1.20 13.94 -25.08
N ILE A 145 1.92 14.87 -24.48
CA ILE A 145 2.74 15.85 -25.19
C ILE A 145 3.75 15.10 -26.07
N ASN A 146 4.10 13.87 -25.68
CA ASN A 146 4.98 12.99 -26.43
C ASN A 146 4.51 11.52 -26.32
N LYS A 147 4.69 10.71 -27.37
CA LYS A 147 4.51 9.25 -27.32
C LYS A 147 5.40 8.56 -26.28
N LYS A 148 6.44 9.24 -25.79
CA LYS A 148 7.38 8.77 -24.76
C LYS A 148 7.15 9.40 -23.38
N SER A 149 5.99 9.99 -23.11
CA SER A 149 5.66 10.53 -21.78
C SER A 149 4.65 9.65 -21.06
N PHE A 150 4.84 9.53 -19.74
CA PHE A 150 3.83 8.99 -18.83
C PHE A 150 2.80 10.06 -18.47
N LEU A 151 1.53 9.66 -18.40
CA LEU A 151 0.44 10.52 -17.95
C LEU A 151 0.16 10.23 -16.47
N ILE A 152 0.25 11.28 -15.66
CA ILE A 152 0.01 11.21 -14.21
C ILE A 152 -1.24 12.01 -13.91
N GLN A 153 -2.22 11.35 -13.29
CA GLN A 153 -3.41 12.00 -12.78
C GLN A 153 -3.25 12.28 -11.29
N LEU A 154 -3.47 13.52 -10.89
CA LEU A 154 -3.42 13.94 -9.49
C LEU A 154 -4.85 14.05 -8.93
N TYR A 155 -5.03 13.53 -7.72
CA TYR A 155 -6.27 13.65 -6.95
C TYR A 155 -5.98 14.40 -5.66
N VAL A 156 -6.92 15.24 -5.22
CA VAL A 156 -6.85 15.96 -3.95
C VAL A 156 -8.06 15.58 -3.11
N ASP A 157 -7.82 15.19 -1.87
CA ASP A 157 -8.86 14.86 -0.90
C ASP A 157 -8.61 15.58 0.43
N GLY A 158 -9.68 15.72 1.24
CA GLY A 158 -9.67 16.39 2.53
C GLY A 158 -10.42 15.59 3.58
N ILE A 159 -9.75 15.25 4.68
CA ILE A 159 -10.37 14.58 5.83
C ILE A 159 -10.30 15.50 7.05
N GLY A 160 -11.44 15.72 7.70
CA GLY A 160 -11.51 16.36 9.00
C GLY A 160 -11.30 15.34 10.11
N VAL A 161 -10.29 15.52 10.95
CA VAL A 161 -10.00 14.67 12.11
C VAL A 161 -10.22 15.46 13.37
N THR A 162 -11.09 14.96 14.24
CA THR A 162 -11.32 15.54 15.58
C THR A 162 -10.73 14.61 16.62
N ASN A 163 -10.10 15.14 17.66
CA ASN A 163 -9.78 14.33 18.84
C ASN A 163 -11.10 13.94 19.56
N PRO A 164 -11.45 12.64 19.64
CA PRO A 164 -12.70 12.22 20.28
C PRO A 164 -12.65 12.31 21.81
N ILE A 165 -11.45 12.44 22.42
CA ILE A 165 -11.26 12.41 23.87
C ILE A 165 -10.45 13.64 24.31
N GLY A 166 -11.15 14.70 24.74
CA GLY A 166 -10.53 15.86 25.37
C GLY A 166 -11.41 17.13 25.41
N PRO A 167 -11.14 18.07 26.34
CA PRO A 167 -11.90 19.32 26.47
C PRO A 167 -11.63 20.34 25.34
N ARG A 168 -10.56 20.16 24.55
CA ARG A 168 -10.28 20.94 23.34
C ARG A 168 -10.73 20.16 22.09
N LYS A 169 -11.97 20.43 21.65
CA LYS A 169 -12.50 19.98 20.35
C LYS A 169 -11.82 20.77 19.21
N GLY A 170 -10.56 20.48 18.93
CA GLY A 170 -9.89 20.97 17.71
C GLY A 170 -10.27 20.10 16.52
N LEU A 171 -10.74 20.72 15.44
CA LEU A 171 -10.89 20.07 14.14
C LEU A 171 -9.59 20.25 13.37
N HIS A 172 -8.89 19.17 13.07
CA HIS A 172 -7.72 19.16 12.22
C HIS A 172 -8.15 18.82 10.81
N ASN A 173 -7.87 19.70 9.85
CA ASN A 173 -8.11 19.39 8.45
C ASN A 173 -6.84 18.83 7.84
N ILE A 174 -6.95 17.61 7.35
CA ILE A 174 -5.88 16.90 6.65
C ILE A 174 -6.18 17.01 5.16
N THR A 175 -5.24 17.53 4.39
CA THR A 175 -5.30 17.54 2.92
C THR A 175 -4.32 16.52 2.37
N MET A 176 -4.80 15.66 1.50
CA MET A 176 -4.03 14.60 0.85
C MET A 176 -4.01 14.83 -0.64
N VAL A 177 -2.84 14.65 -1.25
CA VAL A 177 -2.69 14.60 -2.70
C VAL A 177 -2.20 13.20 -3.06
N TYR A 178 -2.90 12.56 -3.97
CA TYR A 178 -2.55 11.26 -4.52
C TYR A 178 -2.23 11.40 -5.99
N PHE A 179 -1.48 10.44 -6.53
CA PHE A 179 -1.27 10.32 -7.94
C PHE A 179 -1.55 8.89 -8.43
N LEU A 180 -2.05 8.81 -9.66
CA LEU A 180 -2.25 7.60 -10.42
C LEU A 180 -1.47 7.71 -11.72
N LEU A 181 -0.88 6.60 -12.16
CA LEU A 181 -0.28 6.49 -13.48
C LEU A 181 -1.36 6.03 -14.45
N GLU A 182 -1.83 6.90 -15.34
CA GLU A 182 -2.89 6.57 -16.31
C GLU A 182 -2.44 5.52 -17.34
N ASP A 183 -1.14 5.31 -17.50
CA ASP A 183 -0.62 4.32 -18.45
C ASP A 183 -0.78 2.87 -17.99
N ILE A 184 -1.24 2.62 -16.76
CA ILE A 184 -1.57 1.27 -16.31
C ILE A 184 -2.92 0.82 -16.90
N PRO A 185 -3.12 -0.49 -17.13
CA PRO A 185 -4.40 -1.05 -17.55
C PRO A 185 -5.55 -0.66 -16.63
N ASP A 186 -6.72 -0.41 -17.22
CA ASP A 186 -7.91 0.09 -16.51
C ASP A 186 -8.32 -0.79 -15.31
N ILE A 187 -8.14 -2.10 -15.43
CA ILE A 187 -8.44 -3.09 -14.38
C ILE A 187 -7.70 -2.77 -13.07
N PHE A 188 -6.50 -2.17 -13.15
CA PHE A 188 -5.68 -1.85 -12.00
C PHE A 188 -5.87 -0.40 -11.49
N ARG A 189 -6.42 0.51 -12.32
CA ARG A 189 -6.54 1.94 -11.99
C ARG A 189 -7.34 2.23 -10.72
N SER A 190 -8.34 1.40 -10.43
CA SER A 190 -9.20 1.55 -9.24
C SER A 190 -8.74 0.73 -8.03
N THR A 191 -7.57 0.09 -8.10
CA THR A 191 -7.04 -0.70 -6.98
C THR A 191 -6.20 0.18 -6.05
N LEU A 192 -6.35 -0.02 -4.73
CA LEU A 192 -5.59 0.73 -3.72
C LEU A 192 -4.07 0.60 -3.90
N GLN A 193 -3.60 -0.50 -4.50
CA GLN A 193 -2.19 -0.74 -4.79
C GLN A 193 -1.62 0.19 -5.87
N CYS A 194 -2.47 0.78 -6.71
CA CYS A 194 -2.06 1.67 -7.80
C CYS A 194 -2.23 3.16 -7.47
N ILE A 195 -2.89 3.49 -6.36
CA ILE A 195 -3.08 4.87 -5.89
C ILE A 195 -1.91 5.21 -4.96
N ASN A 196 -1.07 6.15 -5.39
CA ASN A 196 0.15 6.50 -4.67
C ASN A 196 -0.02 7.83 -3.94
N LEU A 197 0.23 7.83 -2.62
CA LEU A 197 0.20 9.07 -1.83
C LEU A 197 1.42 9.94 -2.17
N GLN A 198 1.17 11.21 -2.49
CA GLN A 198 2.20 12.19 -2.86
C GLN A 198 2.50 13.19 -1.76
N LEU A 199 1.45 13.81 -1.23
CA LEU A 199 1.57 14.89 -0.27
C LEU A 199 0.50 14.72 0.79
N PHE A 200 0.89 15.02 2.02
CA PHE A 200 0.01 15.00 3.17
C PHE A 200 0.29 16.25 4.01
N VAL A 201 -0.73 17.09 4.20
CA VAL A 201 -0.61 18.36 4.94
C VAL A 201 -1.60 18.35 6.09
N ILE A 202 -1.11 18.62 7.30
CA ILE A 202 -1.96 18.76 8.49
C ILE A 202 -2.11 20.25 8.80
N ARG A 203 -3.35 20.75 8.77
CA ARG A 203 -3.70 22.10 9.24
C ARG A 203 -4.53 22.00 10.52
N SER A 204 -4.05 22.64 11.58
CA SER A 204 -4.77 22.72 12.85
C SER A 204 -5.55 24.03 12.92
N ILE A 205 -6.86 23.95 12.69
CA ILE A 205 -7.77 25.10 12.82
C ILE A 205 -7.93 25.43 14.30
#